data_AF-A0A969QD25-F1
#
_entry.id   AF-A0A969QD25-F1
#
_cell.length_a   1.000
_cell.length_b   1.000
_cell.length_c   1.000
_cell.angle_alpha   90.00
_cell.angle_beta   90.00
_cell.angle_gamma   90.00
#
_symmetry.space_group_name_H-M   'P 1'
#
loop_
_entity.id
_entity.type
_entity.pdbx_description
1 polymer ?
#
loop_
_entity_poly.entity_id
_entity_poly.type
_entity_poly.pdbx_seq_one_letter_code
_entity_poly.pdbx_strand_id
1 'polypeptide(L)'
;MMQLHRPIGSTTTALPNSTDRDLSPSPVAESSNSQTTVQPKINPVITTKLSSNNSPELDRVVNRAIEYCKSKNLPTESLSISLLDSKSGKYSGYQNTIPRYPASVVKIFWLFYAYDRQSDKINDFEQSIYQMIGKSDNLGASQVLDAITNTKSTDLDLSADNFQTEREKRQLINSFYQSKGYSSNINASQKTFPIPQQNIMEPKGFDRQLRGKDLQKPLRK
;
A
#
# COMPACT_ATOMS: atom_id res chain seq x y z
N MET A 1 8.64 65.11 -0.58
CA MET A 1 8.52 65.99 0.60
C MET A 1 7.33 65.45 1.39
N MET A 2 7.46 64.87 2.58
CA MET A 2 7.94 65.44 3.84
C MET A 2 8.48 64.31 4.76
N GLN A 3 9.52 64.62 5.53
CA GLN A 3 10.19 63.77 6.54
C GLN A 3 9.30 63.58 7.80
N LEU A 4 9.54 62.68 8.77
CA LEU A 4 10.61 62.76 9.79
C LEU A 4 10.70 61.48 10.67
N HIS A 5 11.94 61.04 10.89
CA HIS A 5 12.62 60.58 12.12
C HIS A 5 12.30 59.26 12.89
N ARG A 6 13.42 58.59 13.21
CA ARG A 6 13.76 57.30 13.87
C ARG A 6 13.58 57.32 15.42
N PRO A 7 14.15 56.38 16.23
CA PRO A 7 14.07 54.91 16.32
C PRO A 7 13.78 54.40 17.78
N ILE A 8 13.56 53.10 17.98
CA ILE A 8 13.66 52.36 19.28
C ILE A 8 14.17 50.95 18.92
N GLY A 9 15.21 50.32 19.47
CA GLY A 9 15.85 50.41 20.79
C GLY A 9 15.69 49.06 21.49
N SER A 10 16.51 48.05 21.15
CA SER A 10 16.48 46.72 21.75
C SER A 10 17.48 46.61 22.91
N THR A 11 16.97 46.41 24.12
CA THR A 11 17.75 46.22 25.35
C THR A 11 18.32 44.81 25.47
N THR A 12 19.63 44.74 25.68
CA THR A 12 20.41 43.57 26.11
C THR A 12 20.54 43.59 27.64
N THR A 13 20.36 42.44 28.29
CA THR A 13 20.82 42.19 29.67
C THR A 13 21.57 40.88 29.70
N ALA A 14 22.82 40.95 30.15
CA ALA A 14 23.75 39.85 30.37
C ALA A 14 23.93 39.58 31.87
N LEU A 15 24.51 38.41 32.21
CA LEU A 15 25.53 38.11 33.25
C LEU A 15 25.46 36.61 33.64
N PRO A 16 26.50 35.97 34.21
CA PRO A 16 27.94 36.22 34.17
C PRO A 16 28.79 34.95 33.86
N ASN A 17 30.11 35.13 33.97
CA ASN A 17 31.23 34.32 33.46
C ASN A 17 31.99 33.54 34.58
N SER A 18 32.99 32.76 34.15
CA SER A 18 34.15 32.19 34.91
C SER A 18 33.96 30.75 35.44
N THR A 19 34.90 29.80 35.35
CA THR A 19 36.34 29.76 35.00
C THR A 19 36.75 28.31 34.68
N ASP A 20 37.74 28.15 33.79
CA ASP A 20 38.80 27.12 33.71
C ASP A 20 38.62 25.72 34.31
N ARG A 21 38.88 24.68 33.51
CA ARG A 21 40.04 23.78 33.71
C ARG A 21 40.18 22.68 32.64
N ASP A 22 41.41 22.60 32.11
CA ASP A 22 42.20 21.40 31.82
C ASP A 22 41.80 20.49 30.64
N LEU A 23 42.56 20.60 29.55
CA LEU A 23 42.60 19.66 28.43
C LEU A 23 43.76 18.67 28.66
N SER A 24 43.45 17.51 29.19
CA SER A 24 44.33 16.33 29.16
C SER A 24 43.52 15.12 28.65
N PRO A 25 43.96 14.39 27.61
CA PRO A 25 43.20 13.26 27.09
C PRO A 25 43.42 12.03 27.97
N SER A 26 42.31 11.43 28.43
CA SER A 26 42.29 10.10 29.08
C SER A 26 41.79 9.04 28.08
N PRO A 27 42.17 7.76 28.28
CA PRO A 27 42.45 6.82 27.20
C PRO A 27 41.20 6.21 26.58
N VAL A 28 41.35 5.82 25.31
CA VAL A 28 40.35 5.07 24.53
C VAL A 28 40.07 3.74 25.21
N ALA A 29 38.85 3.58 25.73
CA ALA A 29 38.31 2.28 26.11
C ALA A 29 37.69 1.64 24.86
N GLU A 30 38.27 0.53 24.41
CA GLU A 30 37.64 -0.38 23.44
C GLU A 30 36.36 -0.96 24.06
N SER A 31 35.19 -0.49 23.63
CA SER A 31 33.94 -1.20 23.88
C SER A 31 33.60 -2.06 22.67
N SER A 32 33.77 -3.36 22.84
CA SER A 32 33.28 -4.42 21.97
C SER A 32 31.78 -4.24 21.72
N ASN A 33 31.43 -3.78 20.52
CA ASN A 33 30.06 -3.58 20.10
C ASN A 33 29.45 -4.94 19.72
N SER A 34 28.82 -5.63 20.68
CA SER A 34 27.96 -6.77 20.38
C SER A 34 26.70 -6.25 19.69
N GLN A 35 26.69 -6.29 18.35
CA GLN A 35 25.49 -6.13 17.55
C GLN A 35 24.47 -7.19 18.00
N THR A 36 23.53 -6.76 18.83
CA THR A 36 22.37 -7.58 19.19
C THR A 36 21.41 -7.48 18.03
N THR A 37 21.48 -8.46 17.12
CA THR A 37 20.51 -8.61 16.02
C THR A 37 19.16 -8.92 16.66
N VAL A 38 18.33 -7.89 16.85
CA VAL A 38 16.93 -8.08 17.23
C VAL A 38 16.23 -8.65 15.99
N GLN A 39 16.24 -9.97 15.86
CA GLN A 39 15.41 -10.71 14.93
C GLN A 39 13.95 -10.34 15.24
N PRO A 40 13.17 -9.81 14.28
CA PRO A 40 11.77 -9.50 14.51
C PRO A 40 11.07 -10.80 14.93
N LYS A 41 10.45 -10.78 16.10
CA LYS A 41 9.67 -11.90 16.62
C LYS A 41 8.44 -12.05 15.71
N ILE A 42 8.55 -12.91 14.70
CA ILE A 42 7.47 -13.17 13.76
C ILE A 42 6.35 -13.83 14.55
N ASN A 43 5.23 -13.12 14.75
CA ASN A 43 4.03 -13.72 15.34
C ASN A 43 3.63 -14.94 14.50
N PRO A 44 3.12 -16.02 15.13
CA PRO A 44 2.77 -17.23 14.41
C PRO A 44 1.84 -16.91 13.24
N VAL A 45 2.16 -17.49 12.08
CA VAL A 45 1.31 -17.47 10.89
C VAL A 45 -0.11 -17.80 11.33
N ILE A 46 -1.08 -16.96 10.98
CA ILE A 46 -2.51 -17.27 11.20
C ILE A 46 -2.81 -18.49 10.32
N THR A 47 -2.78 -19.68 10.92
CA THR A 47 -3.09 -20.95 10.23
C THR A 47 -4.58 -21.28 10.31
N THR A 48 -5.39 -20.41 10.92
CA THR A 48 -6.81 -20.62 11.12
C THR A 48 -7.52 -20.66 9.77
N LYS A 49 -7.99 -21.84 9.37
CA LYS A 49 -8.82 -22.00 8.18
C LYS A 49 -10.18 -21.34 8.42
N LEU A 50 -10.73 -20.70 7.38
CA LEU A 50 -12.10 -20.19 7.41
C LEU A 50 -13.06 -21.36 7.70
N SER A 51 -13.83 -21.25 8.78
CA SER A 51 -14.57 -22.40 9.33
C SER A 51 -16.06 -22.39 8.99
N SER A 52 -16.74 -21.23 9.10
CA SER A 52 -18.16 -21.06 8.76
C SER A 52 -18.61 -19.59 8.78
N ASN A 53 -19.68 -19.28 8.04
CA ASN A 53 -20.32 -17.96 7.96
C ASN A 53 -21.49 -17.80 8.97
N ASN A 54 -21.50 -18.56 10.06
CA ASN A 54 -22.66 -18.67 10.96
C ASN A 54 -22.28 -18.27 12.39
N SER A 55 -21.82 -17.03 12.58
CA SER A 55 -21.48 -16.51 13.91
C SER A 55 -22.50 -15.45 14.33
N PRO A 56 -23.48 -15.77 15.20
CA PRO A 56 -24.49 -14.82 15.66
C PRO A 56 -23.89 -13.57 16.32
N GLU A 57 -22.71 -13.70 16.93
CA GLU A 57 -21.99 -12.57 17.51
C GLU A 57 -21.44 -11.62 16.43
N LEU A 58 -20.80 -12.17 15.39
CA LEU A 58 -20.28 -11.35 14.28
C LEU A 58 -21.44 -10.75 13.48
N ASP A 59 -22.53 -11.49 13.28
CA ASP A 59 -23.75 -10.99 12.63
C ASP A 59 -24.32 -9.78 13.38
N ARG A 60 -24.33 -9.81 14.72
CA ARG A 60 -24.77 -8.66 15.54
C ARG A 60 -23.88 -7.43 15.35
N VAL A 61 -22.59 -7.60 15.08
CA VAL A 61 -21.67 -6.47 14.81
C VAL A 61 -21.92 -5.91 13.41
N VAL A 62 -22.02 -6.80 12.41
CA VAL A 62 -22.33 -6.42 11.02
C VAL A 62 -23.67 -5.70 10.94
N ASN A 63 -24.73 -6.24 11.56
CA ASN A 63 -26.05 -5.63 11.57
C ASN A 63 -26.05 -4.27 12.29
N ARG A 64 -25.30 -4.11 13.38
CA ARG A 64 -25.16 -2.80 14.05
C ARG A 64 -24.51 -1.75 13.15
N ALA A 65 -23.52 -2.12 12.34
CA ALA A 65 -22.91 -1.21 11.38
C ALA A 65 -23.91 -0.80 10.28
N ILE A 66 -24.70 -1.74 9.76
CA ILE A 66 -25.75 -1.48 8.77
C ILE A 66 -26.81 -0.53 9.34
N GLU A 67 -27.34 -0.82 10.54
CA GLU A 67 -28.35 0.03 11.18
C GLU A 67 -27.81 1.42 11.51
N TYR A 68 -26.52 1.52 11.88
CA TYR A 68 -25.88 2.81 12.03
C TYR A 68 -25.88 3.61 10.71
N CYS A 69 -25.47 2.99 9.59
CA CYS A 69 -25.53 3.65 8.28
C CYS A 69 -26.95 4.11 7.92
N LYS A 70 -27.96 3.26 8.11
CA LYS A 70 -29.37 3.61 7.88
C LYS A 70 -29.82 4.77 8.76
N SER A 71 -29.48 4.75 10.05
CA SER A 71 -29.83 5.84 10.99
C SER A 71 -29.22 7.20 10.60
N LYS A 72 -28.15 7.19 9.79
CA LYS A 72 -27.49 8.38 9.23
C LYS A 72 -27.96 8.72 7.82
N ASN A 73 -29.00 8.05 7.30
CA ASN A 73 -29.46 8.16 5.91
C ASN A 73 -28.35 7.92 4.88
N LEU A 74 -27.38 7.04 5.20
CA LEU A 74 -26.34 6.63 4.26
C LEU A 74 -26.83 5.44 3.43
N PRO A 75 -26.50 5.39 2.12
CA PRO A 75 -26.87 4.28 1.27
C PRO A 75 -26.21 2.98 1.75
N THR A 76 -26.96 1.89 1.71
CA THR A 76 -26.45 0.56 2.12
C THR A 76 -26.34 -0.42 0.95
N GLU A 77 -26.97 -0.11 -0.18
CA GLU A 77 -26.97 -0.92 -1.39
C GLU A 77 -25.55 -1.11 -1.94
N SER A 78 -24.68 -0.12 -1.76
CA SER A 78 -23.26 -0.23 -2.11
C SER A 78 -22.34 -0.58 -0.95
N LEU A 79 -22.84 -0.66 0.28
CA LEU A 79 -22.02 -1.02 1.43
C LEU A 79 -21.66 -2.51 1.40
N SER A 80 -20.39 -2.83 1.62
CA SER A 80 -19.94 -4.21 1.85
C SER A 80 -19.09 -4.28 3.10
N ILE A 81 -19.33 -5.32 3.90
CA ILE A 81 -18.65 -5.55 5.16
C ILE A 81 -18.22 -7.01 5.17
N SER A 82 -16.93 -7.25 5.41
CA SER A 82 -16.40 -8.58 5.73
C SER A 82 -15.77 -8.50 7.12
N LEU A 83 -16.28 -9.30 8.06
CA LEU A 83 -15.77 -9.38 9.42
C LEU A 83 -15.26 -10.79 9.68
N LEU A 84 -13.97 -10.91 10.00
CA LEU A 84 -13.29 -12.16 10.29
C LEU A 84 -12.81 -12.17 11.73
N ASP A 85 -13.19 -13.19 12.49
CA ASP A 85 -12.50 -13.52 13.72
C ASP A 85 -11.24 -14.33 13.39
N SER A 86 -10.08 -13.67 13.49
CA SER A 86 -8.77 -14.29 13.21
C SER A 86 -8.43 -15.50 14.11
N LYS A 87 -9.02 -15.59 15.30
CA LYS A 87 -8.76 -16.70 16.25
C LYS A 87 -9.56 -17.94 15.88
N SER A 88 -10.85 -17.78 15.61
CA SER A 88 -11.73 -18.91 15.32
C SER A 88 -11.87 -19.24 13.83
N GLY A 89 -11.53 -18.31 12.94
CA GLY A 89 -11.72 -18.45 11.49
C GLY A 89 -13.19 -18.27 11.08
N LYS A 90 -14.08 -17.96 12.03
CA LYS A 90 -15.46 -17.61 11.73
C LYS A 90 -15.51 -16.23 11.08
N TYR A 91 -16.43 -16.07 10.15
CA TYR A 91 -16.66 -14.78 9.52
C TYR A 91 -18.15 -14.48 9.44
N SER A 92 -18.46 -13.21 9.20
CA SER A 92 -19.79 -12.71 8.83
C SER A 92 -19.60 -11.57 7.84
N GLY A 93 -20.64 -11.24 7.10
CA GLY A 93 -20.58 -10.09 6.22
C GLY A 93 -21.91 -9.67 5.64
N TYR A 94 -21.88 -8.50 5.03
CA TYR A 94 -22.99 -7.91 4.30
C TYR A 94 -22.50 -7.60 2.89
N GLN A 95 -23.15 -8.18 1.88
CA GLN A 95 -22.75 -8.04 0.48
C GLN A 95 -21.24 -8.31 0.23
N ASN A 96 -20.64 -9.21 1.02
CA ASN A 96 -19.21 -9.52 1.03
C ASN A 96 -18.75 -10.44 -0.11
N THR A 97 -19.69 -11.01 -0.86
CA THR A 97 -19.44 -11.86 -2.02
C THR A 97 -19.61 -11.11 -3.34
N ILE A 98 -20.12 -9.88 -3.32
CA ILE A 98 -20.30 -9.05 -4.51
C ILE A 98 -18.94 -8.44 -4.91
N PRO A 99 -18.45 -8.67 -6.14
CA PRO A 99 -17.20 -8.09 -6.61
C PRO A 99 -17.25 -6.56 -6.62
N ARG A 100 -16.16 -5.92 -6.19
CA ARG A 100 -16.05 -4.46 -6.13
C ARG A 100 -14.71 -4.00 -6.68
N TYR A 101 -14.69 -2.77 -7.17
CA TYR A 101 -13.45 -2.12 -7.58
C TYR A 101 -12.53 -1.94 -6.36
N PRO A 102 -11.32 -2.53 -6.33
CA PRO A 102 -10.48 -2.55 -5.14
C PRO A 102 -9.76 -1.22 -4.85
N ALA A 103 -9.73 -0.29 -5.81
CA ALA A 103 -8.92 0.93 -5.73
C ALA A 103 -7.48 0.60 -5.28
N SER A 104 -6.97 1.27 -4.23
CA SER A 104 -5.61 1.05 -3.73
C SER A 104 -5.41 -0.24 -2.92
N VAL A 105 -6.47 -0.99 -2.60
CA VAL A 105 -6.34 -2.27 -1.86
C VAL A 105 -5.48 -3.26 -2.64
N VAL A 106 -5.49 -3.23 -3.97
CA VAL A 106 -4.67 -4.10 -4.83
C VAL A 106 -3.16 -3.98 -4.54
N LYS A 107 -2.69 -2.85 -4.01
CA LYS A 107 -1.26 -2.62 -3.73
C LYS A 107 -0.70 -3.60 -2.69
N ILE A 108 -1.52 -4.04 -1.74
CA ILE A 108 -1.10 -5.07 -0.78
C ILE A 108 -0.87 -6.42 -1.47
N PHE A 109 -1.60 -6.72 -2.54
CA PHE A 109 -1.39 -7.93 -3.34
C PHE A 109 -0.04 -7.88 -4.07
N TRP A 110 0.42 -6.71 -4.49
CA TRP A 110 1.73 -6.56 -5.11
C TRP A 110 2.85 -6.70 -4.08
N LEU A 111 2.65 -6.16 -2.87
CA LEU A 111 3.58 -6.34 -1.76
C LEU A 111 3.74 -7.83 -1.41
N PHE A 112 2.63 -8.54 -1.17
CA PHE A 112 2.68 -9.97 -0.84
C PHE A 112 3.33 -10.81 -1.95
N TYR A 113 3.03 -10.52 -3.21
CA TYR A 113 3.67 -11.19 -4.34
C TYR A 113 5.19 -10.95 -4.34
N ALA A 114 5.63 -9.71 -4.09
CA ALA A 114 7.04 -9.35 -4.02
C ALA A 114 7.77 -10.15 -2.94
N TYR A 115 7.22 -10.21 -1.72
CA TYR A 115 7.85 -10.95 -0.62
C TYR A 115 7.82 -12.48 -0.81
N ASP A 116 6.77 -13.04 -1.43
CA ASP A 116 6.69 -14.50 -1.70
C ASP A 116 7.65 -14.92 -2.82
N ARG A 117 7.79 -14.11 -3.88
CA ARG A 117 8.53 -14.50 -5.10
C ARG A 117 9.91 -13.89 -5.26
N GLN A 118 10.18 -12.77 -4.60
CA GLN A 118 11.36 -11.92 -4.83
C GLN A 118 11.87 -11.28 -3.53
N SER A 119 11.78 -12.00 -2.40
CA SER A 119 12.21 -11.49 -1.09
C SER A 119 13.67 -11.03 -1.06
N ASP A 120 14.52 -11.66 -1.87
CA ASP A 120 15.93 -11.33 -2.07
C ASP A 120 16.15 -9.98 -2.79
N LYS A 121 15.14 -9.48 -3.52
CA LYS A 121 15.22 -8.26 -4.34
C LYS A 121 14.41 -7.09 -3.80
N ILE A 122 13.73 -7.26 -2.66
CA ILE A 122 12.89 -6.20 -2.06
C ILE A 122 13.65 -4.89 -1.87
N ASN A 123 14.93 -4.97 -1.51
CA ASN A 123 15.78 -3.80 -1.31
C ASN A 123 16.00 -2.99 -2.60
N ASP A 124 15.93 -3.62 -3.78
CA ASP A 124 16.14 -2.95 -5.07
C ASP A 124 15.04 -1.91 -5.37
N PHE A 125 13.87 -2.05 -4.74
CA PHE A 125 12.72 -1.18 -4.94
C PHE A 125 12.02 -0.81 -3.62
N GLU A 126 12.76 -0.81 -2.50
CA GLU A 126 12.25 -0.49 -1.16
C GLU A 126 11.60 0.90 -1.12
N GLN A 127 12.23 1.89 -1.76
CA GLN A 127 11.66 3.24 -1.84
C GLN A 127 10.31 3.26 -2.55
N SER A 128 10.16 2.47 -3.62
CA SER A 128 8.89 2.33 -4.35
C SER A 128 7.83 1.61 -3.50
N ILE A 129 8.22 0.60 -2.71
CA ILE A 129 7.35 -0.03 -1.71
C ILE A 129 6.89 0.99 -0.67
N TYR A 130 7.80 1.81 -0.15
CA TYR A 130 7.46 2.85 0.83
C TYR A 130 6.46 3.86 0.25
N GLN A 131 6.65 4.33 -0.98
CA GLN A 131 5.67 5.20 -1.64
C GLN A 131 4.33 4.45 -1.84
N MET A 132 4.36 3.21 -2.34
CA MET A 132 3.18 2.40 -2.63
C MET A 132 2.33 2.12 -1.38
N ILE A 133 2.94 1.71 -0.27
CA ILE A 133 2.24 1.25 0.94
C ILE A 133 2.11 2.38 1.95
N GLY A 134 3.19 3.09 2.23
CA GLY A 134 3.23 4.16 3.23
C GLY A 134 2.43 5.39 2.82
N LYS A 135 2.38 5.70 1.52
CA LYS A 135 1.66 6.87 1.00
C LYS A 135 0.50 6.54 0.07
N SER A 136 0.26 5.26 -0.20
CA SER A 136 -0.71 4.83 -1.22
C SER A 136 -0.45 5.51 -2.57
N ASP A 137 0.81 5.78 -2.91
CA ASP A 137 1.16 6.51 -4.13
C ASP A 137 1.09 5.60 -5.36
N ASN A 138 0.49 6.10 -6.45
CA ASN A 138 0.30 5.31 -7.68
C ASN A 138 1.57 5.21 -8.53
N LEU A 139 2.50 6.17 -8.45
CA LEU A 139 3.79 6.07 -9.15
C LEU A 139 4.65 4.97 -8.52
N GLY A 140 4.82 4.98 -7.20
CA GLY A 140 5.51 3.92 -6.48
C GLY A 140 4.88 2.57 -6.73
N ALA A 141 3.55 2.48 -6.73
CA ALA A 141 2.84 1.23 -7.01
C ALA A 141 3.05 0.75 -8.45
N SER A 142 3.07 1.66 -9.42
CA SER A 142 3.39 1.39 -10.82
C SER A 142 4.81 0.84 -10.98
N GLN A 143 5.79 1.43 -10.28
CA GLN A 143 7.19 0.99 -10.28
C GLN A 143 7.36 -0.40 -9.64
N VAL A 144 6.71 -0.65 -8.49
CA VAL A 144 6.72 -1.97 -7.85
C VAL A 144 6.15 -3.02 -8.79
N LEU A 145 5.00 -2.74 -9.40
CA LEU A 145 4.34 -3.69 -10.28
C LEU A 145 5.20 -4.02 -11.51
N ASP A 146 5.83 -3.01 -12.12
CA ASP A 146 6.76 -3.20 -13.23
C ASP A 146 7.98 -4.04 -12.83
N ALA A 147 8.57 -3.78 -11.66
CA ALA A 147 9.71 -4.52 -11.15
C ALA A 147 9.38 -6.00 -10.90
N ILE A 148 8.28 -6.28 -10.18
CA ILE A 148 7.94 -7.65 -9.79
C ILE A 148 7.48 -8.52 -10.97
N THR A 149 7.01 -7.91 -12.06
CA THR A 149 6.62 -8.66 -13.28
C THR A 149 7.60 -8.55 -14.42
N ASN A 150 8.68 -7.76 -14.27
CA ASN A 150 9.62 -7.45 -15.34
C ASN A 150 8.89 -6.98 -16.63
N THR A 151 7.99 -6.01 -16.46
CA THR A 151 7.22 -5.37 -17.53
C THR A 151 7.39 -3.85 -17.46
N LYS A 152 6.95 -3.12 -18.49
CA LYS A 152 6.97 -1.65 -18.48
C LYS A 152 5.71 -1.08 -19.13
N SER A 153 5.19 0.03 -18.59
CA SER A 153 4.19 0.82 -19.30
C SER A 153 4.76 1.42 -20.59
N THR A 154 3.93 1.45 -21.63
CA THR A 154 4.27 2.09 -22.91
C THR A 154 3.19 3.11 -23.28
N ASP A 155 3.57 4.16 -23.98
CA ASP A 155 2.62 5.12 -24.54
C ASP A 155 1.89 4.56 -25.78
N LEU A 156 2.60 3.72 -26.55
CA LEU A 156 2.09 3.06 -27.74
C LEU A 156 1.70 1.62 -27.46
N ASP A 157 0.69 1.15 -28.20
CA ASP A 157 0.25 -0.24 -28.20
C ASP A 157 1.42 -1.15 -28.65
N LEU A 158 1.60 -2.27 -27.96
CA LEU A 158 2.56 -3.30 -28.33
C LEU A 158 2.03 -4.10 -29.54
N SER A 159 2.94 -4.67 -30.34
CA SER A 159 2.60 -5.69 -31.33
C SER A 159 1.96 -6.91 -30.65
N ALA A 160 1.23 -7.73 -31.41
CA ALA A 160 0.51 -8.88 -30.85
C ALA A 160 1.42 -9.82 -30.03
N ASP A 161 2.59 -10.16 -30.56
CA ASP A 161 3.54 -11.08 -29.90
C ASP A 161 4.13 -10.47 -28.61
N ASN A 162 4.51 -9.19 -28.66
CA ASN A 162 5.03 -8.47 -27.49
C ASN A 162 3.93 -8.28 -26.44
N PHE A 163 2.71 -7.95 -26.87
CA PHE A 163 1.56 -7.82 -25.98
C PHE A 163 1.28 -9.13 -25.26
N GLN A 164 1.27 -10.26 -25.97
CA GLN A 164 1.01 -11.56 -25.37
C GLN A 164 2.08 -11.91 -24.32
N THR A 165 3.35 -11.68 -24.64
CA THR A 165 4.48 -11.90 -23.71
C THR A 165 4.35 -11.04 -22.44
N GLU A 166 4.13 -9.74 -22.58
CA GLU A 166 4.00 -8.82 -21.44
C GLU A 166 2.72 -9.09 -20.63
N ARG A 167 1.63 -9.46 -21.30
CA ARG A 167 0.38 -9.87 -20.67
C ARG A 167 0.59 -11.11 -19.80
N GLU A 168 1.27 -12.13 -20.30
CA GLU A 168 1.55 -13.36 -19.54
C GLU A 168 2.33 -13.08 -18.26
N LYS A 169 3.38 -12.25 -18.35
CA LYS A 169 4.13 -11.79 -17.18
C LYS A 169 3.23 -11.12 -16.13
N ARG A 170 2.33 -10.22 -16.55
CA ARG A 170 1.37 -9.57 -15.64
C ARG A 170 0.34 -10.54 -15.06
N GLN A 171 -0.09 -11.54 -15.82
CA GLN A 171 -1.05 -12.53 -15.37
C GLN A 171 -0.48 -13.51 -14.33
N LEU A 172 0.85 -13.64 -14.21
CA LEU A 172 1.48 -14.45 -13.15
C LEU A 172 1.02 -14.05 -11.74
N ILE A 173 0.70 -12.78 -11.51
CA ILE A 173 0.16 -12.31 -10.23
C ILE A 173 -1.23 -12.93 -9.98
N ASN A 174 -2.11 -12.93 -10.97
CA ASN A 174 -3.44 -13.53 -10.84
C ASN A 174 -3.32 -15.04 -10.62
N SER A 175 -2.48 -15.72 -11.40
CA SER A 175 -2.21 -17.16 -11.24
C SER A 175 -1.64 -17.50 -9.87
N PHE A 176 -0.77 -16.64 -9.31
CA PHE A 176 -0.28 -16.78 -7.95
C PHE A 176 -1.43 -16.78 -6.94
N TYR A 177 -2.31 -15.79 -6.96
CA TYR A 177 -3.44 -15.73 -6.02
C TYR A 177 -4.46 -16.86 -6.23
N GLN A 178 -4.74 -17.22 -7.49
CA GLN A 178 -5.60 -18.37 -7.79
C GLN A 178 -5.05 -19.66 -7.16
N SER A 179 -3.73 -19.88 -7.22
CA SER A 179 -3.08 -21.03 -6.56
C SER A 179 -3.20 -21.02 -5.03
N LYS A 180 -3.48 -19.86 -4.43
CA LYS A 180 -3.71 -19.67 -2.98
C LYS A 180 -5.22 -19.68 -2.62
N GLY A 181 -6.10 -20.04 -3.55
CA GLY A 181 -7.54 -20.19 -3.32
C GLY A 181 -8.39 -18.95 -3.61
N TYR A 182 -7.82 -17.90 -4.22
CA TYR A 182 -8.63 -16.79 -4.72
C TYR A 182 -9.43 -17.20 -5.95
N SER A 183 -10.58 -16.54 -6.15
CA SER A 183 -11.45 -16.77 -7.30
C SER A 183 -10.74 -16.54 -8.63
N SER A 184 -11.15 -17.28 -9.67
CA SER A 184 -10.60 -17.17 -11.03
C SER A 184 -10.79 -15.78 -11.65
N ASN A 185 -11.75 -14.98 -11.15
CA ASN A 185 -12.02 -13.62 -11.59
C ASN A 185 -11.17 -12.54 -10.90
N ILE A 186 -10.20 -12.90 -10.05
CA ILE A 186 -9.28 -11.91 -9.46
C ILE A 186 -8.51 -11.15 -10.55
N ASN A 187 -8.38 -9.84 -10.37
CA ASN A 187 -7.60 -9.00 -11.26
C ASN A 187 -6.69 -8.08 -10.45
N ALA A 188 -5.45 -8.54 -10.25
CA ALA A 188 -4.35 -7.81 -9.65
C ALA A 188 -3.23 -7.52 -10.66
N SER A 189 -3.48 -7.72 -11.97
CA SER A 189 -2.47 -7.58 -13.02
C SER A 189 -2.39 -6.17 -13.63
N GLN A 190 -3.31 -5.27 -13.26
CA GLN A 190 -3.45 -3.92 -13.83
C GLN A 190 -2.97 -2.82 -12.87
N LYS A 191 -2.35 -1.76 -13.41
CA LYS A 191 -1.92 -0.59 -12.64
C LYS A 191 -3.09 0.21 -12.06
N THR A 192 -2.78 0.94 -11.00
CA THR A 192 -3.65 1.97 -10.43
C THR A 192 -3.39 3.30 -11.15
N PHE A 193 -4.46 3.96 -11.60
CA PHE A 193 -4.43 5.27 -12.26
C PHE A 193 -5.30 6.26 -11.47
N PRO A 194 -4.97 7.57 -11.44
CA PRO A 194 -3.96 8.26 -12.24
C PRO A 194 -2.53 8.20 -11.66
N ILE A 195 -1.52 8.53 -12.46
CA ILE A 195 -0.11 8.74 -12.09
C ILE A 195 0.29 10.19 -12.48
N PRO A 196 -0.11 11.20 -11.69
CA PRO A 196 0.05 12.61 -12.06
C PRO A 196 1.50 13.04 -12.26
N GLN A 197 2.44 12.46 -11.51
CA GLN A 197 3.87 12.78 -11.58
C GLN A 197 4.48 12.48 -12.96
N GLN A 198 3.83 11.63 -13.76
CA GLN A 198 4.22 11.29 -15.12
C GLN A 198 3.23 11.81 -16.18
N ASN A 199 2.26 12.63 -15.80
CA ASN A 199 1.16 13.07 -16.67
C ASN A 199 0.33 11.91 -17.28
N ILE A 200 0.22 10.77 -16.58
CA ILE A 200 -0.54 9.60 -17.03
C ILE A 200 -1.85 9.53 -16.24
N MET A 201 -2.93 10.09 -16.80
CA MET A 201 -4.22 10.15 -16.11
C MET A 201 -5.10 8.90 -16.31
N GLU A 202 -4.88 8.20 -17.41
CA GLU A 202 -5.60 7.00 -17.82
C GLU A 202 -4.61 6.00 -18.43
N PRO A 203 -4.93 4.69 -18.47
CA PRO A 203 -4.07 3.72 -19.14
C PRO A 203 -3.87 4.05 -20.61
N LYS A 204 -2.64 3.81 -21.08
CA LYS A 204 -2.21 3.93 -22.47
C LYS A 204 -1.36 2.71 -22.85
N GLY A 205 -1.10 2.56 -24.15
CA GLY A 205 -0.30 1.45 -24.71
C GLY A 205 -0.61 0.10 -24.08
N PHE A 206 0.43 -0.56 -23.56
CA PHE A 206 0.32 -1.86 -22.92
C PHE A 206 -0.77 -1.95 -21.83
N ASP A 207 -0.81 -0.99 -20.90
CA ASP A 207 -1.81 -1.02 -19.80
C ASP A 207 -3.24 -0.84 -20.32
N ARG A 208 -3.42 -0.11 -21.42
CA ARG A 208 -4.72 0.00 -22.11
C ARG A 208 -5.09 -1.30 -22.79
N GLN A 209 -4.17 -1.91 -23.54
CA GLN A 209 -4.40 -3.21 -24.19
C GLN A 209 -4.76 -4.30 -23.17
N LEU A 210 -4.13 -4.26 -21.98
CA LEU A 210 -4.40 -5.23 -20.89
C LEU A 210 -5.83 -5.15 -20.34
N ARG A 211 -6.52 -4.01 -20.48
CA ARG A 211 -7.95 -3.88 -20.16
C ARG A 211 -8.86 -4.55 -21.18
N GLY A 212 -8.34 -4.85 -22.37
CA GLY A 212 -9.11 -5.44 -23.46
C GLY A 212 -10.20 -4.50 -23.95
N LYS A 213 -11.38 -5.06 -24.23
CA LYS A 213 -12.52 -4.31 -24.78
C LYS A 213 -13.32 -3.55 -23.72
N ASP A 214 -13.13 -3.86 -22.43
CA ASP A 214 -13.79 -3.16 -21.34
C ASP A 214 -12.96 -1.95 -20.91
N LEU A 215 -13.19 -0.85 -21.64
CA LEU A 215 -12.56 0.44 -21.36
C LEU A 215 -13.40 1.32 -20.42
N GLN A 216 -14.54 0.81 -19.92
CA GLN A 216 -15.35 1.60 -19.00
C GLN A 216 -14.59 1.84 -17.70
N LYS A 217 -14.72 3.05 -17.17
CA LYS A 217 -14.16 3.33 -15.85
C LYS A 217 -14.87 2.43 -14.83
N PRO A 218 -14.13 1.81 -13.89
CA PRO A 218 -14.74 0.97 -12.87
C PRO A 218 -15.84 1.74 -12.15
N LEU A 219 -17.01 1.11 -11.98
CA LEU A 219 -18.08 1.68 -11.18
C LEU A 219 -17.60 1.81 -9.73
N ARG A 220 -17.40 3.06 -9.29
CA ARG A 220 -17.16 3.42 -7.89
C ARG A 220 -18.51 3.56 -7.20
N LYS A 221 -19.24 2.46 -7.10
CA LYS A 221 -20.51 2.40 -6.36
C LYS A 221 -20.30 1.66 -5.06
#